data_AF-A0A3P6A4P6-F1
#
_entry.id   AF-A0A3P6A4P6-F1
#
_cell.length_a   1.000
_cell.length_b   1.000
_cell.length_c   1.000
_cell.angle_alpha   90.00
_cell.angle_beta   90.00
_cell.angle_gamma   90.00
#
_symmetry.space_group_name_H-M   'P 1'
#
loop_
_entity.id
_entity.type
_entity.pdbx_description
1 polymer ?
#
loop_
_entity_poly.entity_id
_entity_poly.type
_entity_poly.pdbx_seq_one_letter_code
_entity_poly.pdbx_strand_id
1 'polypeptide(L)'
;MFSSGSQLPLPSVTNLQVDSVNFPPSVISPASSNPLFLGGAGVRGIDVLGDKFVIITFFGVYLDPVAVPLLSVKWKGKTTEELMESVPFFREVVTGTFEKLIKVMMRVPLPGQLYSQIITGTSVKIWKSLGIYTYSEAKAVERFLEVFKDEKFPRGASILFALSPEGSLTIAFSKDDSIPETGKAVIENKLLTEASS
;
A
#
# COMPACT_ATOMS: atom_id res chain seq x y z
N MET A 1 -15.96 24.42 -3.33
CA MET A 1 -16.54 23.82 -4.55
C MET A 1 -15.46 22.95 -5.16
N PHE A 2 -15.47 21.65 -4.92
CA PHE A 2 -14.52 20.74 -5.56
C PHE A 2 -15.05 20.44 -6.95
N SER A 3 -14.31 20.87 -7.97
CA SER A 3 -14.58 20.53 -9.35
C SER A 3 -14.53 19.01 -9.48
N SER A 4 -15.68 18.39 -9.77
CA SER A 4 -15.78 16.98 -10.13
C SER A 4 -15.13 16.81 -11.51
N GLY A 5 -13.80 16.68 -11.54
CA GLY A 5 -13.13 16.14 -12.71
C GLY A 5 -13.73 14.76 -12.98
N SER A 6 -14.28 14.55 -14.17
CA SER A 6 -14.87 13.29 -14.59
C SER A 6 -13.85 12.17 -14.38
N GLN A 7 -14.06 11.35 -13.36
CA GLN A 7 -13.17 10.26 -13.02
C GLN A 7 -13.20 9.23 -14.15
N LEU A 8 -12.01 8.76 -14.57
CA LEU A 8 -11.91 7.75 -15.62
C LEU A 8 -12.67 6.48 -15.22
N PRO A 9 -13.30 5.78 -16.18
CA PRO A 9 -13.98 4.52 -15.88
C PRO A 9 -12.98 3.49 -15.34
N LEU A 10 -13.42 2.70 -14.37
CA LEU A 10 -12.62 1.59 -13.84
C LEU A 10 -12.27 0.60 -14.97
N PRO A 11 -11.02 0.14 -15.07
CA PRO A 11 -10.69 -0.95 -15.98
C PRO A 11 -11.42 -2.23 -15.55
N SER A 12 -11.76 -3.06 -16.53
CA SER A 12 -12.36 -4.38 -16.27
C SER A 12 -11.30 -5.33 -15.72
N VAL A 13 -11.32 -5.54 -14.40
CA VAL A 13 -10.44 -6.49 -13.69
C VAL A 13 -11.27 -7.47 -12.87
N THR A 14 -10.73 -8.65 -12.59
CA THR A 14 -11.38 -9.67 -11.75
C THR A 14 -10.99 -9.52 -10.28
N ASN A 15 -11.78 -10.10 -9.38
CA ASN A 15 -11.33 -10.33 -8.01
C ASN A 15 -10.13 -11.31 -8.00
N LEU A 16 -9.34 -11.28 -6.94
CA LEU A 16 -8.26 -12.24 -6.69
C LEU A 16 -8.49 -12.98 -5.37
N GLN A 17 -8.53 -14.30 -5.45
CA GLN A 17 -8.55 -15.18 -4.28
C GLN A 17 -7.11 -15.51 -3.88
N VAL A 18 -6.72 -15.17 -2.66
CA VAL A 18 -5.41 -15.48 -2.08
C VAL A 18 -5.63 -16.27 -0.80
N ASP A 19 -5.35 -17.58 -0.85
CA ASP A 19 -5.66 -18.52 0.25
C ASP A 19 -7.16 -18.38 0.65
N SER A 20 -7.44 -17.97 1.88
CA SER A 20 -8.80 -17.78 2.41
C SER A 20 -9.35 -16.37 2.23
N VAL A 21 -8.64 -15.45 1.55
CA VAL A 21 -9.01 -14.03 1.44
C VAL A 21 -9.35 -13.67 0.00
N ASN A 22 -10.50 -13.01 -0.19
CA ASN A 22 -10.93 -12.48 -1.48
C ASN A 22 -10.65 -10.98 -1.55
N PHE A 23 -9.91 -10.54 -2.57
CA PHE A 23 -9.70 -9.14 -2.88
C PHE A 23 -10.65 -8.72 -4.02
N PRO A 24 -11.62 -7.81 -3.77
CA PRO A 24 -12.57 -7.39 -4.79
C PRO A 24 -11.89 -6.65 -5.94
N PRO A 25 -12.51 -6.58 -7.13
CA PRO A 25 -11.92 -5.91 -8.30
C PRO A 25 -11.79 -4.39 -8.12
N SER A 26 -12.56 -3.81 -7.20
CA SER A 26 -12.53 -2.37 -6.90
C SER A 26 -12.87 -2.09 -5.45
N VAL A 27 -12.36 -0.96 -4.96
CA VAL A 27 -12.52 -0.45 -3.60
C VAL A 27 -12.64 1.07 -3.62
N ILE A 28 -13.21 1.65 -2.56
CA ILE A 28 -13.26 3.10 -2.36
C ILE A 28 -12.14 3.52 -1.41
N SER A 29 -11.34 4.51 -1.80
CA SER A 29 -10.25 4.99 -0.96
C SER A 29 -10.77 5.73 0.30
N PRO A 30 -10.24 5.43 1.49
CA PRO A 30 -10.56 6.16 2.72
C PRO A 30 -9.95 7.58 2.77
N ALA A 31 -9.10 7.94 1.80
CA ALA A 31 -8.46 9.25 1.73
C ALA A 31 -9.18 10.20 0.78
N SER A 32 -9.57 9.71 -0.40
CA SER A 32 -10.13 10.53 -1.49
C SER A 32 -11.59 10.23 -1.79
N SER A 33 -12.14 9.13 -1.26
CA SER A 33 -13.44 8.56 -1.69
C SER A 33 -13.48 8.15 -3.17
N ASN A 34 -12.33 8.09 -3.84
CA ASN A 34 -12.24 7.66 -5.23
C ASN A 34 -12.32 6.13 -5.34
N PRO A 35 -13.03 5.59 -6.36
CA PRO A 35 -12.86 4.20 -6.75
C PRO A 35 -11.46 3.91 -7.30
N LEU A 36 -10.86 2.84 -6.80
CA LEU A 36 -9.58 2.28 -7.25
C LEU A 36 -9.80 0.85 -7.75
N PHE A 37 -9.01 0.39 -8.71
CA PHE A 37 -9.08 -0.98 -9.24
C PHE A 37 -7.97 -1.85 -8.69
N LEU A 38 -8.22 -3.16 -8.57
CA LEU A 38 -7.24 -4.13 -8.09
C LEU A 38 -6.12 -4.32 -9.13
N GLY A 39 -4.90 -3.92 -8.77
CA GLY A 39 -3.69 -4.13 -9.57
C GLY A 39 -3.03 -5.49 -9.28
N GLY A 40 -3.15 -6.00 -8.06
CA GLY A 40 -2.61 -7.30 -7.68
C GLY A 40 -2.85 -7.63 -6.21
N ALA A 41 -2.67 -8.89 -5.85
CA ALA A 41 -2.76 -9.37 -4.48
C ALA A 41 -1.76 -10.50 -4.21
N GLY A 42 -1.36 -10.67 -2.96
CA GLY A 42 -0.36 -11.67 -2.58
C GLY A 42 -0.25 -11.91 -1.07
N VAL A 43 0.79 -12.66 -0.69
CA VAL A 43 1.09 -13.01 0.70
C VAL A 43 2.49 -12.58 1.08
N ARG A 44 2.65 -12.18 2.34
CA ARG A 44 3.95 -12.05 2.98
C ARG A 44 4.04 -13.05 4.12
N GLY A 45 5.12 -13.80 4.14
CA GLY A 45 5.37 -14.83 5.14
C GLY A 45 6.84 -14.91 5.54
N ILE A 46 7.15 -15.84 6.41
CA ILE A 46 8.51 -16.17 6.86
C ILE A 46 8.75 -17.67 6.72
N ASP A 47 9.98 -18.03 6.34
CA ASP A 47 10.44 -19.42 6.37
C ASP A 47 10.78 -19.80 7.81
N VAL A 48 10.02 -20.73 8.37
CA VAL A 48 10.25 -21.29 9.70
C VAL A 48 10.95 -22.63 9.50
N LEU A 49 12.17 -22.75 10.05
CA LEU A 49 12.97 -23.99 10.07
C LEU A 49 13.37 -24.55 8.68
N GLY A 50 13.26 -23.76 7.61
CA GLY A 50 13.78 -24.09 6.28
C GLY A 50 12.90 -25.00 5.42
N ASP A 51 11.80 -25.51 5.97
CA ASP A 51 10.87 -26.42 5.28
C ASP A 51 9.40 -25.95 5.31
N LYS A 52 9.08 -24.90 6.09
CA LYS A 52 7.72 -24.40 6.24
C LYS A 52 7.60 -22.89 6.07
N PHE A 53 6.94 -22.46 4.99
CA PHE A 53 6.54 -21.07 4.80
C PHE A 53 5.26 -20.75 5.59
N VAL A 54 5.34 -19.79 6.51
CA VAL A 54 4.20 -19.33 7.31
C VAL A 54 3.75 -17.96 6.84
N ILE A 55 2.53 -17.88 6.30
CA ILE A 55 1.91 -16.61 5.91
C ILE A 55 1.60 -15.78 7.15
N ILE A 56 2.06 -14.53 7.15
CA ILE A 56 1.85 -13.56 8.23
C ILE A 56 0.78 -12.53 7.84
N THR A 57 0.79 -12.09 6.58
CA THR A 57 -0.19 -11.13 6.06
C THR A 57 -0.57 -11.42 4.62
N PHE A 58 -1.80 -11.09 4.27
CA PHE A 58 -2.26 -10.95 2.89
C PHE A 58 -2.18 -9.47 2.50
N PHE A 59 -1.88 -9.15 1.25
CA PHE A 59 -1.90 -7.78 0.77
C PHE A 59 -2.60 -7.66 -0.58
N GLY A 60 -3.32 -6.57 -0.77
CA GLY A 60 -3.90 -6.16 -2.05
C GLY A 60 -3.44 -4.75 -2.39
N VAL A 61 -3.06 -4.55 -3.64
CA VAL A 61 -2.62 -3.25 -4.18
C VAL A 61 -3.68 -2.78 -5.17
N TYR A 62 -4.20 -1.59 -4.93
CA TYR A 62 -5.20 -0.94 -5.75
C TYR A 62 -4.65 0.37 -6.31
N LEU A 63 -5.00 0.67 -7.55
CA LEU A 63 -4.48 1.82 -8.28
C LEU A 63 -5.64 2.69 -8.78
N ASP A 64 -5.39 3.98 -8.90
CA ASP A 64 -6.31 4.89 -9.59
C ASP A 64 -6.41 4.50 -11.08
N PRO A 65 -7.61 4.50 -11.70
CA PRO A 65 -7.79 4.25 -13.14
C PRO A 65 -6.84 5.02 -14.06
N VAL A 66 -6.43 6.24 -13.68
CA VAL A 66 -5.48 7.05 -14.45
C VAL A 66 -4.07 6.42 -14.54
N ALA A 67 -3.74 5.47 -13.67
CA ALA A 67 -2.49 4.72 -13.75
C ALA A 67 -2.34 3.98 -15.08
N VAL A 68 -3.44 3.44 -15.63
CA VAL A 68 -3.41 2.66 -16.88
C VAL A 68 -2.91 3.49 -18.06
N PRO A 69 -3.53 4.63 -18.43
CA PRO A 69 -3.03 5.44 -19.55
C PRO A 69 -1.64 6.02 -19.27
N LEU A 70 -1.29 6.38 -18.03
CA LEU A 70 0.03 6.92 -17.69
C LEU A 70 1.14 5.89 -17.89
N LEU A 71 0.96 4.66 -17.39
CA LEU A 71 1.94 3.58 -17.55
C LEU A 71 1.97 3.07 -19.01
N SER A 72 0.85 3.11 -19.72
CA SER A 72 0.75 2.64 -21.11
C SER A 72 1.65 3.41 -22.08
N VAL A 73 2.07 4.64 -21.76
CA VAL A 73 2.99 5.42 -22.62
C VAL A 73 4.29 4.67 -22.88
N LYS A 74 4.78 3.93 -21.89
CA LYS A 74 6.08 3.23 -21.95
C LYS A 74 5.96 1.72 -21.92
N TRP A 75 4.98 1.19 -21.20
CA TRP A 75 4.90 -0.23 -20.86
C TRP A 75 3.90 -1.01 -21.72
N LYS A 76 3.11 -0.34 -22.55
CA LYS A 76 2.15 -1.00 -23.43
C LYS A 76 2.86 -1.93 -24.42
N GLY A 77 2.36 -3.16 -24.53
CA GLY A 77 2.90 -4.17 -25.44
C GLY A 77 4.03 -5.01 -24.86
N LYS A 78 4.49 -4.72 -23.64
CA LYS A 78 5.41 -5.57 -22.88
C LYS A 78 4.71 -6.83 -22.37
N THR A 79 5.41 -7.95 -22.35
CA THR A 79 4.89 -9.20 -21.77
C THR A 79 4.93 -9.15 -20.25
N THR A 80 4.19 -10.05 -19.61
CA THR A 80 4.19 -10.18 -18.15
C THR A 80 5.59 -10.44 -17.61
N GLU A 81 6.36 -11.30 -18.27
CA GLU A 81 7.73 -11.67 -17.89
C GLU A 81 8.67 -10.48 -17.99
N GLU A 82 8.59 -9.70 -19.08
CA GLU A 82 9.38 -8.47 -19.24
C GLU A 82 9.08 -7.45 -18.13
N LEU A 83 7.80 -7.30 -17.75
CA LEU A 83 7.39 -6.37 -16.69
C LEU A 83 7.82 -6.87 -15.30
N MET A 84 7.71 -8.18 -15.04
CA MET A 84 8.05 -8.81 -13.77
C MET A 84 9.55 -8.66 -13.44
N GLU A 85 10.41 -8.68 -14.45
CA GLU A 85 11.86 -8.49 -14.27
C GLU A 85 12.29 -7.01 -14.33
N SER A 86 11.37 -6.10 -14.63
CA SER A 86 11.66 -4.68 -14.85
C SER A 86 11.56 -3.87 -13.56
N VAL A 87 12.70 -3.67 -12.88
CA VAL A 87 12.81 -2.70 -11.78
C VAL A 87 12.31 -1.30 -12.16
N PRO A 88 12.59 -0.76 -13.37
CA PRO A 88 12.06 0.55 -13.76
C PRO A 88 10.54 0.59 -13.89
N PHE A 89 9.87 -0.52 -14.25
CA PHE A 89 8.41 -0.59 -14.28
C PHE A 89 7.83 -0.41 -12.88
N PHE A 90 8.28 -1.21 -11.92
CA PHE A 90 7.81 -1.09 -10.53
C PHE A 90 8.13 0.27 -9.93
N ARG A 91 9.29 0.86 -10.27
CA ARG A 91 9.60 2.23 -9.83
C ARG A 91 8.57 3.23 -10.35
N GLU A 92 8.18 3.17 -11.61
CA GLU A 92 7.14 4.05 -12.16
C GLU A 92 5.76 3.79 -11.57
N VAL A 93 5.43 2.55 -11.19
CA VAL A 93 4.21 2.24 -10.43
C VAL A 93 4.25 2.92 -9.06
N VAL A 94 5.36 2.82 -8.32
CA VAL A 94 5.53 3.40 -6.99
C VAL A 94 5.50 4.94 -7.04
N THR A 95 6.32 5.55 -7.88
CA THR A 95 6.51 7.01 -7.93
C THR A 95 5.52 7.72 -8.86
N GLY A 96 4.63 6.98 -9.54
CA GLY A 96 3.69 7.55 -10.49
C GLY A 96 2.74 8.55 -9.85
N THR A 97 2.31 9.57 -10.60
CA THR A 97 1.43 10.64 -10.12
C THR A 97 -0.04 10.21 -10.16
N PHE A 98 -0.35 9.14 -9.44
CA PHE A 98 -1.69 8.61 -9.24
C PHE A 98 -1.83 8.00 -7.85
N GLU A 99 -3.04 7.94 -7.34
CA GLU A 99 -3.33 7.36 -6.03
C GLU A 99 -3.10 5.84 -6.03
N LYS A 100 -2.59 5.33 -4.91
CA LYS A 100 -2.55 3.88 -4.61
C LYS A 100 -3.20 3.62 -3.27
N LEU A 101 -3.81 2.45 -3.12
CA LEU A 101 -4.26 1.95 -1.83
C LEU A 101 -3.69 0.55 -1.61
N ILE A 102 -3.04 0.36 -0.48
CA ILE A 102 -2.49 -0.93 -0.06
C ILE A 102 -3.27 -1.40 1.15
N LYS A 103 -3.97 -2.52 0.98
CA LYS A 103 -4.73 -3.19 2.04
C LYS A 103 -3.93 -4.38 2.54
N VAL A 104 -3.50 -4.35 3.79
CA VAL A 104 -2.76 -5.42 4.46
C VAL A 104 -3.67 -6.08 5.48
N MET A 105 -3.95 -7.37 5.32
CA MET A 105 -4.80 -8.15 6.23
C MET A 105 -3.97 -9.14 7.05
N MET A 106 -4.22 -9.20 8.35
CA MET A 106 -3.47 -10.04 9.27
C MET A 106 -3.92 -11.50 9.20
N ARG A 107 -3.01 -12.41 8.84
CA ARG A 107 -3.19 -13.86 9.01
C ARG A 107 -2.86 -14.27 10.44
N VAL A 108 -1.82 -13.67 11.01
CA VAL A 108 -1.34 -13.88 12.39
C VAL A 108 -1.52 -12.58 13.19
N PRO A 109 -1.98 -12.64 14.45
CA PRO A 109 -2.10 -11.44 15.29
C PRO A 109 -0.77 -10.72 15.45
N LEU A 110 -0.79 -9.39 15.33
CA LEU A 110 0.42 -8.58 15.41
C LEU A 110 0.18 -7.27 16.19
N PRO A 111 1.01 -6.94 17.20
CA PRO A 111 0.99 -5.62 17.82
C PRO A 111 1.34 -4.55 16.79
N GLY A 112 0.60 -3.43 16.79
CA GLY A 112 0.81 -2.36 15.82
C GLY A 112 2.21 -1.76 15.90
N GLN A 113 2.73 -1.59 17.12
CA GLN A 113 4.09 -1.11 17.33
C GLN A 113 5.15 -2.00 16.67
N LEU A 114 5.01 -3.33 16.75
CA LEU A 114 5.94 -4.27 16.10
C LEU A 114 5.81 -4.18 14.58
N TYR A 115 4.58 -4.15 14.07
CA TYR A 115 4.32 -3.98 12.64
C TYR A 115 4.97 -2.70 12.09
N SER A 116 4.75 -1.56 12.76
CA SER A 116 5.24 -0.27 12.30
C SER A 116 6.77 -0.18 12.35
N GLN A 117 7.41 -0.79 13.34
CA GLN A 117 8.87 -0.88 13.43
C GLN A 117 9.48 -1.72 12.30
N ILE A 118 8.83 -2.83 11.92
CA ILE A 118 9.28 -3.66 10.80
C ILE A 118 9.23 -2.89 9.48
N ILE A 119 8.11 -2.18 9.22
CA ILE A 119 7.93 -1.41 7.98
C ILE A 119 8.96 -0.28 7.89
N THR A 120 9.08 0.53 8.94
CA THR A 120 9.98 1.71 8.93
C THR A 120 11.45 1.34 9.06
N GLY A 121 11.78 0.21 9.69
CA GLY A 121 13.15 -0.17 10.02
C GLY A 121 14.06 -0.35 8.80
N THR A 122 13.56 -1.00 7.74
CA THR A 122 14.32 -1.16 6.49
C THR A 122 14.46 0.17 5.75
N SER A 123 13.37 0.94 5.66
CA SER A 123 13.35 2.23 4.96
C SER A 123 14.32 3.24 5.58
N VAL A 124 14.33 3.37 6.91
CA VAL A 124 15.26 4.26 7.62
C VAL A 124 16.73 3.88 7.38
N LYS A 125 17.06 2.59 7.32
CA LYS A 125 18.43 2.14 7.00
C LYS A 125 18.83 2.57 5.59
N ILE A 126 17.95 2.37 4.61
CA ILE A 126 18.17 2.75 3.22
C ILE A 126 18.36 4.28 3.12
N TRP A 127 17.44 5.07 3.67
CA TRP A 127 17.50 6.52 3.61
C TRP A 127 18.74 7.10 4.26
N LYS A 128 19.18 6.53 5.39
CA LYS A 128 20.46 6.90 6.03
C LYS A 128 21.64 6.58 5.12
N SER A 129 21.67 5.41 4.49
CA SER A 129 22.76 5.01 3.59
C SER A 129 22.85 5.89 2.34
N LEU A 130 21.71 6.41 1.87
CA LEU A 130 21.63 7.32 0.72
C LEU A 130 21.83 8.79 1.10
N GLY A 131 21.96 9.12 2.39
CA GLY A 131 22.10 10.50 2.85
C GLY A 131 20.84 11.37 2.74
N ILE A 132 19.66 10.75 2.59
CA ILE A 132 18.37 11.44 2.41
C ILE A 132 17.47 11.41 3.65
N TYR A 133 17.96 10.86 4.77
CA TYR A 133 17.23 10.85 6.04
C TYR A 133 17.43 12.15 6.81
N THR A 134 16.51 13.10 6.65
CA THR A 134 16.57 14.41 7.32
C THR A 134 15.65 14.46 8.55
N TYR A 135 15.57 15.64 9.17
CA TYR A 135 14.63 15.90 10.26
C TYR A 135 13.16 15.69 9.85
N SER A 136 12.82 16.00 8.60
CA SER A 136 11.47 15.79 8.06
C SER A 136 11.09 14.31 8.08
N GLU A 137 11.97 13.44 7.55
CA GLU A 137 11.75 12.00 7.52
C GLU A 137 11.72 11.40 8.93
N ALA A 138 12.57 11.91 9.84
CA ALA A 138 12.57 11.47 11.22
C ALA A 138 11.23 11.75 11.93
N LYS A 139 10.67 12.95 11.74
CA LYS A 139 9.34 13.31 12.27
C LYS A 139 8.22 12.49 11.65
N ALA A 140 8.29 12.23 10.35
CA ALA A 140 7.31 11.40 9.66
C ALA A 140 7.32 9.97 10.20
N VAL A 141 8.51 9.40 10.46
CA VAL A 141 8.66 8.08 11.08
C VAL A 141 8.15 8.06 12.52
N GLU A 142 8.48 9.06 13.33
CA GLU A 142 7.96 9.20 14.69
C GLU A 142 6.43 9.22 14.68
N ARG A 143 5.84 10.07 13.84
CA ARG A 143 4.39 10.16 13.69
C ARG A 143 3.77 8.84 13.23
N PHE A 144 4.42 8.14 12.30
CA PHE A 144 3.98 6.83 11.86
C PHE A 144 3.95 5.85 13.04
N LEU A 145 5.04 5.74 13.81
CA LEU A 145 5.12 4.86 14.98
C LEU A 145 4.06 5.20 16.04
N GLU A 146 3.77 6.48 16.26
CA GLU A 146 2.72 6.92 17.18
C GLU A 146 1.32 6.44 16.77
N VAL A 147 0.98 6.52 15.47
CA VAL A 147 -0.33 6.10 14.95
C VAL A 147 -0.60 4.62 15.23
N PHE A 148 0.45 3.80 15.30
CA PHE A 148 0.39 2.36 15.56
C PHE A 148 0.62 1.95 17.02
N LYS A 149 1.00 2.89 17.90
CA LYS A 149 1.54 2.60 19.25
C LYS A 149 0.61 1.75 20.11
N ASP A 150 -0.67 2.13 20.17
CA ASP A 150 -1.67 1.48 21.03
C ASP A 150 -2.54 0.46 20.27
N GLU A 151 -2.21 0.19 19.00
CA GLU A 151 -2.99 -0.68 18.13
C GLU A 151 -2.62 -2.15 18.29
N LYS A 152 -3.63 -3.01 18.12
CA LYS A 152 -3.47 -4.45 18.05
C LYS A 152 -4.28 -4.96 16.87
N PHE A 153 -3.62 -5.70 15.99
CA PHE A 153 -4.28 -6.26 14.81
C PHE A 153 -4.50 -7.76 15.04
N PRO A 154 -5.70 -8.17 15.48
CA PRO A 154 -6.05 -9.58 15.53
C PRO A 154 -6.08 -10.17 14.11
N ARG A 155 -6.16 -11.50 14.03
CA ARG A 155 -6.41 -12.18 12.77
C ARG A 155 -7.67 -11.62 12.09
N GLY A 156 -7.56 -11.33 10.80
CA GLY A 156 -8.64 -10.76 9.98
C GLY A 156 -8.67 -9.23 9.98
N ALA A 157 -8.06 -8.55 10.96
CA ALA A 157 -7.95 -7.10 10.94
C ALA A 157 -7.10 -6.63 9.75
N SER A 158 -7.40 -5.44 9.26
CA SER A 158 -6.68 -4.84 8.14
C SER A 158 -6.16 -3.45 8.42
N ILE A 159 -5.02 -3.16 7.79
CA ILE A 159 -4.35 -1.87 7.76
C ILE A 159 -4.41 -1.39 6.32
N LEU A 160 -4.76 -0.13 6.13
CA LEU A 160 -4.86 0.49 4.83
C LEU A 160 -3.91 1.68 4.74
N PHE A 161 -3.17 1.73 3.65
CA PHE A 161 -2.30 2.83 3.28
C PHE A 161 -2.80 3.42 1.97
N ALA A 162 -3.40 4.60 2.02
CA ALA A 162 -3.71 5.37 0.81
C ALA A 162 -2.58 6.36 0.56
N LEU A 163 -1.93 6.21 -0.59
CA LEU A 163 -0.77 6.99 -1.02
C LEU A 163 -1.26 8.00 -2.04
N SER A 164 -1.30 9.28 -1.65
CA SER A 164 -1.71 10.34 -2.57
C SER A 164 -0.55 10.70 -3.52
N PRO A 165 -0.87 11.11 -4.76
CA PRO A 165 0.14 11.54 -5.73
C PRO A 165 0.97 12.75 -5.28
N GLU A 166 0.45 13.54 -4.33
CA GLU A 166 1.11 14.70 -3.73
C GLU A 166 2.13 14.32 -2.64
N GLY A 167 2.25 13.03 -2.29
CA GLY A 167 3.21 12.53 -1.30
C GLY A 167 2.69 12.56 0.14
N SER A 168 1.38 12.40 0.31
CA SER A 168 0.75 12.17 1.61
C SER A 168 0.36 10.70 1.80
N LEU A 169 0.53 10.19 3.01
CA LEU A 169 0.16 8.84 3.42
C LEU A 169 -1.01 8.90 4.39
N THR A 170 -2.18 8.44 3.94
CA THR A 170 -3.34 8.25 4.82
C THR A 170 -3.35 6.82 5.35
N ILE A 171 -3.42 6.67 6.66
CA ILE A 171 -3.45 5.39 7.36
C ILE A 171 -4.86 5.17 7.88
N ALA A 172 -5.44 4.01 7.60
CA ALA A 172 -6.73 3.59 8.16
C ALA A 172 -6.64 2.16 8.72
N PHE A 173 -7.48 1.85 9.71
CA PHE A 173 -7.54 0.54 10.33
C PHE A 173 -8.96 0.00 10.27
N SER A 174 -9.08 -1.30 10.04
CA SER A 174 -10.33 -2.04 10.17
C SER A 174 -10.13 -3.27 11.04
N LYS A 175 -11.19 -3.67 11.75
CA LYS A 175 -11.22 -4.88 12.57
C LYS A 175 -11.43 -6.15 11.74
N ASP A 176 -11.78 -5.98 10.47
CA ASP A 176 -12.09 -7.04 9.52
C ASP A 176 -11.58 -6.66 8.11
N ASP A 177 -12.21 -7.19 7.07
CA ASP A 177 -11.88 -6.95 5.67
C ASP A 177 -12.63 -5.75 5.06
N SER A 178 -13.46 -5.03 5.82
CA SER A 178 -14.08 -3.80 5.37
C SER A 178 -13.06 -2.68 5.21
N ILE A 179 -13.42 -1.70 4.38
CA ILE A 179 -12.64 -0.48 4.17
C ILE A 179 -13.38 0.63 4.91
N PRO A 180 -12.74 1.30 5.88
CA PRO A 180 -13.38 2.40 6.61
C PRO A 180 -13.66 3.56 5.67
N GLU A 181 -14.70 4.35 5.97
CA GLU A 181 -15.06 5.51 5.15
C GLU A 181 -13.99 6.62 5.19
N THR A 182 -13.25 6.72 6.29
CA THR A 182 -12.26 7.78 6.51
C THR A 182 -10.95 7.22 7.06
N GLY A 183 -9.84 7.86 6.68
CA GLY A 183 -8.54 7.65 7.31
C GLY A 183 -8.51 7.99 8.80
N LYS A 184 -7.62 7.33 9.55
CA LYS A 184 -7.35 7.61 10.96
C LYS A 184 -6.31 8.72 11.13
N ALA A 185 -5.31 8.76 10.26
CA ALA A 185 -4.23 9.75 10.30
C ALA A 185 -3.70 10.01 8.89
N VAL A 186 -3.17 11.21 8.69
CA VAL A 186 -2.47 11.60 7.46
C VAL A 186 -1.06 12.05 7.82
N ILE A 187 -0.07 11.60 7.06
CA ILE A 187 1.34 11.98 7.22
C ILE A 187 1.84 12.55 5.90
N GLU A 188 2.22 13.82 5.92
CA GLU A 188 2.77 14.52 4.75
C GLU A 188 4.28 14.29 4.66
N ASN A 189 4.67 13.21 4.00
CA ASN A 189 6.07 12.95 3.68
C ASN A 189 6.18 12.02 2.48
N LYS A 190 6.72 12.53 1.37
CA LYS A 190 6.81 11.80 0.11
C LYS A 190 7.65 10.52 0.23
N LEU A 191 8.79 10.57 0.91
CA LEU A 191 9.68 9.41 1.07
C LEU A 191 9.00 8.29 1.87
N LEU A 192 8.33 8.63 2.98
CA LEU A 192 7.56 7.68 3.77
C LEU A 192 6.37 7.11 2.99
N THR A 193 5.69 7.95 2.21
CA THR A 193 4.58 7.52 1.34
C THR A 193 5.06 6.48 0.34
N GLU A 194 6.11 6.79 -0.42
CA GLU A 194 6.69 5.86 -1.40
C GLU A 194 7.25 4.58 -0.76
N ALA A 195 7.84 4.65 0.44
CA ALA A 195 8.33 3.47 1.15
C ALA A 195 7.24 2.61 1.78
N SER A 196 5.99 3.07 1.80
CA SER A 196 4.82 2.29 2.23
C SER A 196 4.14 1.58 1.05
N SER A 197 4.72 1.68 -0.16
CA SER A 197 4.22 1.09 -1.41
C SER A 197 4.53 -0.40 -1.58
#